data_AF-X1FII7-F1
#
_entry.id   AF-X1FII7-F1
#
_cell.length_a   1.000
_cell.length_b   1.000
_cell.length_c   1.000
_cell.angle_alpha   90.00
_cell.angle_beta   90.00
_cell.angle_gamma   90.00
#
_symmetry.space_group_name_H-M   'P 1'
#
loop_
_entity.id
_entity.type
_entity.pdbx_description
1 polymer ?
#
loop_
_entity_poly.entity_id
_entity_poly.type
_entity_poly.pdbx_seq_one_letter_code
_entity_poly.pdbx_strand_id
1 'polypeptide(L)'
;MSAIKNAMLIIEKNSNAHITILFRDIQASGTVYEKYYRKAREMGILFINYLPEKPPVIKKDVVDVYSDLLNQDIKIPQDLV
;
A
#
# COMPACT_ATOMS: atom_id res chain seq x y z
N MET A 1 -5.89 -5.20 9.44
CA MET A 1 -5.07 -6.45 9.43
C MET A 1 -5.13 -7.20 8.10
N SER A 2 -6.31 -7.42 7.51
CA SER A 2 -6.46 -8.31 6.34
C SER A 2 -5.62 -7.89 5.13
N ALA A 3 -5.48 -6.58 4.86
CA ALA A 3 -4.71 -6.09 3.73
C ALA A 3 -3.23 -6.54 3.76
N ILE A 4 -2.52 -6.32 4.87
CA ILE A 4 -1.09 -6.70 4.99
C ILE A 4 -0.92 -8.22 4.90
N LYS A 5 -1.77 -8.98 5.59
CA LYS A 5 -1.71 -10.45 5.54
C LYS A 5 -1.94 -10.97 4.12
N ASN A 6 -2.96 -10.45 3.44
CA ASN A 6 -3.27 -10.87 2.07
C ASN A 6 -2.16 -10.48 1.11
N ALA A 7 -1.60 -9.28 1.25
CA ALA A 7 -0.46 -8.84 0.44
C ALA A 7 0.75 -9.78 0.60
N MET A 8 1.11 -10.15 1.82
CA MET A 8 2.20 -11.10 2.05
C MET A 8 1.92 -12.47 1.42
N LEU A 9 0.69 -12.99 1.56
CA LEU A 9 0.29 -14.25 0.95
C LEU A 9 0.33 -14.21 -0.59
N ILE A 10 0.03 -13.07 -1.20
CA ILE A 10 0.12 -12.90 -2.66
C ILE A 10 1.59 -12.93 -3.10
N ILE A 11 2.49 -12.24 -2.40
CA ILE A 11 3.93 -12.28 -2.71
C ILE A 11 4.51 -13.69 -2.50
N GLU A 12 4.10 -14.39 -1.45
CA GLU A 12 4.51 -15.78 -1.21
C GLU A 12 4.09 -16.72 -2.36
N LYS A 13 2.95 -16.46 -3.00
CA LYS A 13 2.47 -17.23 -4.16
C LYS A 13 3.03 -16.75 -5.49
N ASN A 14 3.33 -15.46 -5.61
CA ASN A 14 3.87 -14.82 -6.80
C ASN A 14 4.84 -13.70 -6.40
N SER A 15 6.13 -14.02 -6.40
CA SER A 15 7.20 -13.08 -6.03
C SER A 15 7.34 -11.90 -6.99
N ASN A 16 6.78 -11.99 -8.20
CA ASN A 16 6.81 -10.91 -9.20
C ASN A 16 5.63 -9.94 -9.05
N ALA A 17 4.69 -10.20 -8.13
CA ALA A 17 3.57 -9.31 -7.87
C ALA A 17 4.05 -8.01 -7.23
N HIS A 18 3.64 -6.88 -7.80
CA HIS A 18 3.87 -5.56 -7.22
C HIS A 18 2.64 -5.15 -6.42
N ILE A 19 2.79 -5.02 -5.10
CA ILE A 19 1.67 -4.71 -4.21
C ILE A 19 1.88 -3.36 -3.54
N THR A 20 0.89 -2.49 -3.66
CA THR A 20 0.86 -1.19 -2.99
C THR A 20 -0.37 -1.09 -2.09
N ILE A 21 -0.15 -0.73 -0.82
CA ILE A 21 -1.20 -0.48 0.16
C ILE A 21 -1.33 1.02 0.38
N LEU A 22 -2.46 1.58 -0.03
CA LEU A 22 -2.85 2.96 0.26
C LEU A 22 -3.54 3.04 1.62
N PHE A 23 -3.07 3.92 2.51
CA PHE A 23 -3.63 4.04 3.86
C PHE A 23 -3.74 5.49 4.32
N ARG A 24 -4.67 5.76 5.22
CA ARG A 24 -4.79 7.06 5.94
C ARG A 24 -4.02 7.01 7.25
N ASP A 25 -4.37 6.03 8.06
CA ASP A 25 -3.69 5.75 9.33
C ASP A 25 -3.40 4.25 9.39
N ILE A 26 -2.15 3.90 9.68
CA ILE A 26 -1.81 2.54 10.05
C ILE A 26 -2.07 2.42 11.55
N GLN A 27 -3.19 1.77 11.90
CA GLN A 27 -3.40 1.29 13.25
C GLN A 27 -2.53 0.03 13.47
N ALA A 28 -1.22 0.22 13.62
CA ALA A 28 -0.27 -0.82 14.01
C ALA A 28 0.16 -0.65 15.48
N SER A 29 -0.80 -0.48 16.38
CA SER A 29 -0.52 -0.34 17.80
C SER A 29 -0.17 -1.71 18.42
N GLY A 30 1.09 -1.89 18.83
CA GLY A 30 1.58 -3.06 19.57
C GLY A 30 2.72 -3.81 18.86
N THR A 31 3.60 -4.42 19.65
CA THR A 31 4.88 -5.04 19.19
C THR A 31 4.72 -6.09 18.09
N VAL A 32 3.58 -6.79 18.04
CA VAL A 32 3.29 -7.80 17.00
C VAL A 32 3.02 -7.12 15.64
N TYR A 33 2.37 -5.97 15.66
CA TYR A 33 1.96 -5.25 14.45
C TYR A 33 3.14 -4.58 13.77
N GLU A 34 4.05 -4.01 14.54
CA GLU A 34 5.28 -3.42 14.03
C GLU A 34 6.15 -4.47 13.32
N LYS A 35 6.29 -5.66 13.91
CA LYS A 35 6.99 -6.79 13.28
C LYS A 35 6.34 -7.22 11.96
N TYR A 36 5.01 -7.27 11.91
CA TYR A 36 4.27 -7.64 10.70
C TYR A 36 4.41 -6.60 9.60
N TYR A 37 4.28 -5.33 9.95
CA TYR A 37 4.47 -4.21 9.04
C TYR A 37 5.90 -4.19 8.49
N ARG A 38 6.90 -4.35 9.36
CA ARG A 38 8.32 -4.41 8.99
C ARG A 38 8.58 -5.57 8.03
N LYS A 39 8.10 -6.77 8.34
CA LYS A 39 8.25 -7.94 7.46
C LYS A 39 7.60 -7.70 6.10
N ALA A 40 6.41 -7.10 6.05
CA ALA A 40 5.75 -6.75 4.80
C ALA A 40 6.58 -5.77 3.95
N ARG A 41 7.20 -4.77 4.57
CA ARG A 41 8.12 -3.83 3.91
C ARG A 41 9.36 -4.55 3.37
N GLU A 42 9.93 -5.48 4.14
CA GLU A 42 11.08 -6.30 3.74
C GLU A 42 10.74 -7.22 2.55
N MET A 43 9.48 -7.64 2.41
CA MET A 43 8.99 -8.38 1.25
C MET A 43 8.73 -7.53 0.01
N GLY A 44 8.99 -6.21 0.07
CA GLY A 44 8.80 -5.30 -1.07
C GLY A 44 7.40 -4.71 -1.20
N ILE A 45 6.52 -4.89 -0.21
CA ILE A 45 5.19 -4.26 -0.22
C ILE A 45 5.35 -2.76 -0.01
N LEU A 46 4.81 -1.98 -0.96
CA LEU A 46 4.82 -0.53 -0.89
C LEU A 46 3.65 -0.04 -0.04
N PHE A 47 3.92 0.97 0.77
CA PHE A 47 2.91 1.60 1.62
C PHE A 47 2.93 3.09 1.33
N ILE A 48 1.79 3.63 0.91
CA ILE A 48 1.64 5.04 0.57
C ILE A 48 0.54 5.62 1.44
N ASN A 49 0.93 6.66 2.18
CA ASN A 49 -0.02 7.46 2.95
C ASN A 49 -0.76 8.42 2.01
N TYR A 50 -2.08 8.52 2.15
CA TYR A 50 -2.87 9.52 1.43
C TYR A 50 -3.67 10.36 2.42
N LEU A 51 -3.90 11.62 2.04
CA LEU A 51 -4.68 12.56 2.84
C LEU A 51 -6.18 12.29 2.65
N PRO A 52 -6.99 12.30 3.72
CA PRO A 52 -8.44 12.14 3.60
C PRO A 52 -9.10 13.23 2.75
N GLU A 53 -8.51 14.43 2.71
CA GLU A 53 -8.96 15.57 1.90
C GLU A 53 -8.67 15.38 0.40
N LYS A 54 -7.67 14.56 0.06
CA LYS A 54 -7.26 14.22 -1.30
C LYS A 54 -7.20 12.69 -1.46
N PRO A 55 -8.37 12.02 -1.46
CA PRO A 55 -8.42 10.57 -1.56
C PRO A 55 -7.91 10.08 -2.92
N PRO A 56 -7.38 8.84 -2.98
CA PRO A 56 -6.93 8.25 -4.23
C PRO A 56 -8.08 8.07 -5.22
N VAL A 57 -7.80 8.30 -6.50
CA VAL A 57 -8.78 8.16 -7.58
C VAL A 57 -8.46 6.91 -8.40
N ILE A 58 -9.41 5.97 -8.42
CA ILE A 58 -9.27 4.73 -9.19
C ILE A 58 -9.70 4.99 -10.63
N LYS A 59 -8.81 4.72 -11.58
CA LYS A 59 -9.09 4.68 -13.02
C LYS A 59 -8.86 3.26 -13.53
N LYS A 60 -9.20 3.03 -14.80
CA LYS A 60 -9.20 1.69 -15.41
C LYS A 60 -7.86 0.94 -15.21
N ASP A 61 -6.75 1.60 -15.49
CA ASP A 61 -5.41 0.96 -15.49
C ASP A 61 -4.43 1.62 -14.50
N VAL A 62 -4.88 2.64 -13.77
CA VAL A 62 -4.05 3.48 -12.90
C VAL A 62 -4.82 3.91 -11.65
N VAL A 63 -4.15 3.96 -10.50
CA VAL A 63 -4.61 4.69 -9.32
C VAL A 63 -3.81 5.99 -9.20
N ASP A 64 -4.50 7.12 -9.23
CA ASP A 64 -3.89 8.43 -8.98
C ASP A 64 -3.92 8.71 -7.47
N VAL A 65 -2.76 9.03 -6.88
CA VAL A 65 -2.60 9.29 -5.44
C VAL A 65 -1.83 10.58 -5.24
N TYR A 66 -2.38 11.50 -4.46
CA TYR A 66 -1.65 12.71 -4.10
C TYR A 66 -0.53 12.41 -3.10
N SER A 67 0.70 12.76 -3.44
CA SER A 67 1.85 12.68 -2.55
C SER A 67 2.12 14.03 -1.91
N ASP A 68 1.95 14.10 -0.60
CA ASP A 68 2.26 15.31 0.17
C ASP A 68 3.76 15.62 0.16
N LEU A 69 4.61 14.58 0.20
CA LEU A 69 6.06 14.71 0.17
C LEU A 69 6.58 15.35 -1.13
N LEU A 70 5.94 15.04 -2.27
CA LEU A 70 6.34 15.54 -3.59
C LEU A 70 5.46 16.68 -4.08
N ASN A 71 4.41 17.04 -3.33
CA ASN A 71 3.40 18.04 -3.68
C ASN A 71 2.82 17.83 -5.09
N GLN A 72 2.60 16.58 -5.50
CA GLN A 72 2.10 16.20 -6.83
C GLN A 72 1.35 14.87 -6.80
N ASP A 73 0.55 14.63 -7.84
CA ASP A 73 -0.11 13.34 -8.06
C ASP A 73 0.87 12.30 -8.60
N ILE A 74 0.91 11.14 -7.94
CA ILE A 74 1.62 9.95 -8.37
C ILE A 74 0.65 9.01 -9.04
N LYS A 75 1.04 8.49 -10.20
CA LYS A 75 0.28 7.47 -10.93
C LYS A 75 0.84 6.10 -10.63
N ILE A 76 -0.01 5.22 -10.12
CA ILE A 76 0.34 3.83 -9.79
C ILE A 76 -0.36 2.93 -10.80
N PRO A 77 0.37 2.30 -11.73
CA PRO A 77 -0.21 1.29 -12.62
C PRO A 77 -0.82 0.15 -11.80
N GLN A 78 -1.97 -0.35 -12.23
CA GLN A 78 -2.71 -1.35 -11.48
C GLN A 78 -3.40 -2.36 -12.41
N ASP A 79 -3.26 -3.64 -12.10
CA ASP A 79 -4.00 -4.72 -12.76
C ASP A 79 -5.27 -5.12 -11.98
N LEU A 80 -5.29 -4.82 -10.66
CA LEU A 80 -6.37 -5.16 -9.72
C LEU A 80 -6.35 -4.24 -8.47
N VAL A 81 -7.54 -3.81 -8.00
CA VAL A 81 -7.77 -3.08 -6.71
C VAL A 81 -8.53 -3.96 -5.72
#